data_AF-W1WN14-F1
#
_entry.id   AF-W1WN14-F1
#
_cell.length_a   1.000
_cell.length_b   1.000
_cell.length_c   1.000
_cell.angle_alpha   90.00
_cell.angle_beta   90.00
_cell.angle_gamma   90.00
#
_symmetry.space_group_name_H-M   'P 1'
#
loop_
_entity.id
_entity.type
_entity.pdbx_description
1 polymer ?
#
loop_
_entity_poly.entity_id
_entity_poly.type
_entity_poly.pdbx_seq_one_letter_code
_entity_poly.pdbx_strand_id
1 'polypeptide(L)'
;MTNKWLKVALMAAAIATGTSIKIDAETVLYVPQDDRPVSLQYTVDTAREAGMTILTPPQNLISGKNYQGQADQIMAWVEQNAGRADVMVLSTDTLIYGGLVDSRKHNIPLTTLESRLKRIESLKARNKNVRIYGFGTVMRSPRAS
;
A
#
# COMPACT_ATOMS: atom_id res chain seq x y z
N MET A 1 -15.20 6.56 -19.07
CA MET A 1 -14.83 7.74 -19.88
C MET A 1 -14.62 8.91 -18.94
N THR A 2 -13.39 9.38 -18.77
CA THR A 2 -13.07 10.39 -17.76
C THR A 2 -13.45 11.77 -18.28
N ASN A 3 -14.39 12.44 -17.60
CA ASN A 3 -14.93 13.73 -17.98
C ASN A 3 -13.93 14.88 -17.72
N LYS A 4 -12.75 14.84 -18.36
CA LYS A 4 -11.69 15.85 -18.24
C LYS A 4 -12.24 17.26 -18.47
N TRP A 5 -13.10 17.42 -19.47
CA TRP A 5 -13.76 18.69 -19.80
C TRP A 5 -14.68 19.19 -18.69
N LEU A 6 -15.40 18.30 -18.00
CA LEU A 6 -16.27 18.66 -16.89
C LEU A 6 -15.46 19.15 -15.69
N LYS A 7 -14.30 18.53 -15.42
CA LYS A 7 -13.38 18.98 -14.36
C LYS A 7 -12.80 20.36 -14.66
N VAL A 8 -12.44 20.65 -15.91
CA VAL A 8 -11.94 21.99 -16.31
C VAL A 8 -13.04 23.04 -16.20
N ALA A 9 -14.26 22.73 -16.64
CA ALA A 9 -15.39 23.66 -16.55
C ALA A 9 -15.77 23.98 -15.09
N LEU A 10 -15.79 22.96 -14.22
CA LEU A 10 -16.01 23.15 -12.78
C LEU A 10 -14.91 23.99 -12.14
N MET A 11 -13.64 23.75 -12.51
CA MET A 11 -12.49 24.51 -11.99
C MET A 11 -12.53 25.98 -12.38
N ALA A 12 -12.91 26.30 -13.63
CA ALA A 12 -13.09 27.69 -14.07
C ALA A 12 -14.25 28.40 -13.34
N ALA A 13 -15.37 27.71 -13.13
CA ALA A 13 -16.52 28.26 -12.42
C ALA A 13 -16.24 28.50 -10.92
N ALA A 14 -15.45 27.62 -10.30
CA ALA A 14 -15.09 27.75 -8.89
C ALA A 14 -14.12 28.92 -8.62
N ILE A 15 -13.17 29.15 -9.53
CA ILE A 15 -12.28 30.33 -9.50
C ILE A 15 -13.10 31.62 -9.59
N ALA A 16 -14.11 31.66 -10.46
CA ALA A 16 -14.96 32.85 -10.66
C ALA A 16 -15.92 33.12 -9.49
N THR A 17 -16.27 32.10 -8.69
CA THR A 17 -17.25 32.21 -7.60
C THR A 17 -16.62 32.21 -6.21
N GLY A 18 -15.29 32.12 -6.11
CA GLY A 18 -14.59 32.00 -4.83
C GLY A 18 -14.94 30.72 -4.06
N THR A 19 -15.59 29.74 -4.71
CA THR A 19 -15.93 28.47 -4.09
C THR A 19 -14.71 27.56 -4.13
N SER A 20 -14.24 27.11 -2.96
CA SER A 20 -13.16 26.13 -2.89
C SER A 20 -13.64 24.82 -3.49
N ILE A 21 -13.06 24.38 -4.62
CA ILE A 21 -13.19 22.99 -5.03
C ILE A 21 -12.42 22.17 -4.02
N LYS A 22 -13.13 21.46 -3.15
CA LYS A 22 -12.54 20.33 -2.44
C LYS A 22 -12.24 19.26 -3.48
N ILE A 23 -11.01 19.24 -3.99
CA ILE A 23 -10.49 18.02 -4.59
C ILE A 23 -10.41 17.04 -3.43
N ASP A 24 -11.21 15.98 -3.48
CA ASP A 24 -11.15 14.95 -2.45
C ASP A 24 -9.71 14.41 -2.40
N ALA A 25 -9.13 14.37 -1.19
CA ALA A 25 -7.76 13.92 -1.02
C ALA A 25 -7.66 12.45 -1.42
N GLU A 26 -6.78 12.14 -2.39
CA GLU A 26 -6.60 10.76 -2.85
C GLU A 26 -6.28 9.85 -1.65
N THR A 27 -7.10 8.83 -1.42
CA THR A 27 -6.92 7.89 -0.32
C THR A 27 -5.99 6.75 -0.75
N VAL A 28 -4.78 6.76 -0.19
CA VAL A 28 -3.74 5.76 -0.43
C VAL A 28 -3.78 4.69 0.66
N LEU A 29 -3.96 3.44 0.27
CA LEU A 29 -3.76 2.29 1.15
C LEU A 29 -2.32 1.80 1.03
N TYR A 30 -1.55 1.94 2.09
CA TYR A 30 -0.11 1.70 2.09
C TYR A 30 0.29 0.58 3.05
N VAL A 31 0.97 -0.45 2.51
CA VAL A 31 1.63 -1.49 3.30
C VAL A 31 3.16 -1.34 3.14
N PRO A 32 3.89 -0.99 4.21
CA PRO A 32 5.34 -0.83 4.18
C PRO A 32 6.05 -2.19 4.16
N GLN A 33 7.38 -2.18 3.92
CA GLN A 33 8.23 -3.38 4.00
C GLN A 33 8.59 -3.79 5.43
N ASP A 34 8.66 -2.82 6.34
CA ASP A 34 8.92 -3.00 7.78
C ASP A 34 8.64 -1.68 8.55
N ASP A 35 8.92 -1.66 9.85
CA ASP A 35 8.71 -0.52 10.75
C ASP A 35 9.81 0.55 10.71
N ARG A 36 10.84 0.40 9.86
CA ARG A 36 11.91 1.41 9.81
C ARG A 36 11.34 2.75 9.35
N PRO A 37 11.83 3.89 9.88
CA PRO A 37 11.27 5.21 9.56
C PRO A 37 11.18 5.50 8.06
N VAL A 38 12.20 5.12 7.30
CA VAL A 38 12.25 5.28 5.84
C VAL A 38 11.22 4.44 5.09
N SER A 39 10.78 3.32 5.66
CA SER A 39 9.76 2.45 5.07
C SER A 39 8.35 2.79 5.54
N LEU A 40 8.16 3.39 6.72
CA LEU A 40 6.83 3.66 7.26
C LEU A 40 6.61 5.14 7.49
N GLN A 41 7.25 5.70 8.52
CA GLN A 41 6.96 7.04 9.02
C GLN A 41 7.18 8.12 7.96
N TYR A 42 8.34 8.13 7.30
CA TYR A 42 8.67 9.17 6.32
C TYR A 42 7.79 9.09 5.07
N THR A 43 7.44 7.88 4.62
CA THR A 43 6.50 7.69 3.51
C THR A 43 5.10 8.20 3.87
N VAL A 44 4.65 7.89 5.08
CA VAL A 44 3.36 8.35 5.61
C VAL A 44 3.31 9.86 5.73
N ASP A 45 4.34 10.48 6.30
CA ASP A 45 4.40 11.93 6.46
C ASP A 45 4.49 12.62 5.10
N THR A 46 5.30 12.11 4.18
CA THR A 46 5.39 12.65 2.81
C THR A 46 4.03 12.63 2.10
N ALA A 47 3.27 11.55 2.22
CA ALA A 47 1.94 11.46 1.62
C ALA A 47 0.95 12.47 2.24
N ARG A 48 1.00 12.63 3.57
CA ARG A 48 0.15 13.60 4.29
C ARG A 48 0.49 15.04 3.91
N GLU A 49 1.77 15.39 3.86
CA GLU A 49 2.24 16.72 3.43
C GLU A 49 1.88 17.02 1.97
N ALA A 50 1.78 15.98 1.13
CA ALA A 50 1.27 16.09 -0.24
C ALA A 50 -0.28 16.21 -0.32
N GLY A 51 -0.98 16.28 0.82
CA GLY A 51 -2.43 16.42 0.87
C GLY A 51 -3.21 15.13 0.60
N MET A 52 -2.59 13.96 0.72
CA MET A 52 -3.24 12.66 0.53
C MET A 52 -3.75 12.12 1.88
N THR A 53 -4.86 11.38 1.83
CA THR A 53 -5.29 10.56 2.97
C THR A 53 -4.54 9.24 2.91
N ILE A 54 -3.76 8.88 3.93
CA ILE A 54 -3.03 7.60 3.94
C ILE A 54 -3.50 6.67 5.04
N LEU A 55 -3.81 5.43 4.65
CA LEU A 55 -4.17 4.32 5.54
C LEU A 55 -2.99 3.34 5.58
N THR A 56 -2.57 2.93 6.78
CA THR A 56 -1.48 1.96 6.97
C THR A 56 -1.87 0.94 8.06
N PRO A 57 -1.43 -0.33 7.99
CA PRO A 57 -1.82 -1.33 8.97
C PRO A 57 -1.37 -0.94 10.39
N PRO A 58 -2.05 -1.46 11.44
CA PRO A 58 -1.61 -1.28 12.81
C PRO A 58 -0.14 -1.68 12.99
N GLN A 59 0.63 -0.83 13.67
CA GLN A 59 2.08 -0.97 13.74
C GLN A 59 2.53 -2.29 14.39
N ASN A 60 1.75 -2.82 15.33
CA ASN A 60 2.01 -4.11 15.97
C ASN A 60 1.91 -5.33 15.03
N LEU A 61 1.38 -5.15 13.81
CA LEU A 61 1.34 -6.19 12.78
C LEU A 61 2.54 -6.13 11.84
N ILE A 62 3.16 -4.96 11.67
CA ILE A 62 4.25 -4.71 10.71
C ILE A 62 5.54 -5.27 11.29
N SER A 63 6.35 -6.00 10.51
CA SER A 63 7.62 -6.53 11.03
C SER A 63 8.54 -5.42 11.55
N GLY A 64 9.31 -5.72 12.59
CA GLY A 64 10.35 -4.82 13.07
C GLY A 64 11.64 -5.53 13.43
N LYS A 65 12.56 -4.81 14.06
CA LYS A 65 13.91 -5.33 14.36
C LYS A 65 13.92 -6.65 15.12
N ASN A 66 12.98 -6.84 16.05
CA ASN A 66 12.95 -7.95 17.00
C ASN A 66 11.69 -8.82 16.91
N TYR A 67 10.83 -8.59 15.91
CA TYR A 67 9.56 -9.31 15.78
C TYR A 67 9.16 -9.43 14.32
N GLN A 68 8.57 -10.58 13.98
CA GLN A 68 8.12 -10.88 12.63
C GLN A 68 6.77 -10.21 12.36
N GLY A 69 6.54 -9.84 11.11
CA GLY A 69 5.25 -9.26 10.75
C GLY A 69 4.18 -10.32 10.54
N GLN A 70 2.92 -9.92 10.74
CA GLN A 70 1.76 -10.80 10.71
C GLN A 70 1.09 -10.76 9.33
N ALA A 71 1.74 -11.36 8.33
CA ALA A 71 1.34 -11.31 6.92
C ALA A 71 -0.16 -11.55 6.69
N ASP A 72 -0.73 -12.59 7.30
CA ASP A 72 -2.13 -12.95 7.09
C ASP A 72 -3.11 -11.94 7.69
N GLN A 73 -2.74 -11.32 8.82
CA GLN A 73 -3.52 -10.27 9.48
C GLN A 73 -3.41 -8.94 8.74
N ILE A 74 -2.21 -8.60 8.22
CA ILE A 74 -2.04 -7.42 7.35
C ILE A 74 -2.88 -7.59 6.08
N MET A 75 -2.87 -8.76 5.45
CA MET A 75 -3.70 -9.01 4.28
C MET A 75 -5.20 -8.88 4.59
N ALA A 76 -5.66 -9.39 5.75
CA ALA A 76 -7.05 -9.21 6.18
C ALA A 76 -7.38 -7.71 6.40
N TRP A 77 -6.46 -6.95 6.99
CA TRP A 77 -6.61 -5.51 7.15
C TRP A 77 -6.67 -4.78 5.80
N VAL A 78 -5.87 -5.19 4.82
CA VAL A 78 -5.92 -4.67 3.44
C VAL A 78 -7.28 -4.97 2.82
N GLU A 79 -7.78 -6.20 2.92
CA GLU A 79 -9.08 -6.61 2.38
C GLU A 79 -10.24 -5.80 2.99
N GLN A 80 -10.18 -5.49 4.29
CA GLN A 80 -11.17 -4.68 4.99
C GLN A 80 -11.14 -3.21 4.58
N ASN A 81 -9.96 -2.67 4.25
CA ASN A 81 -9.80 -1.24 3.92
C ASN A 81 -9.77 -0.98 2.40
N ALA A 82 -9.77 -2.02 1.58
CA ALA A 82 -9.67 -1.94 0.12
C ALA A 82 -10.73 -1.02 -0.51
N GLY A 83 -11.97 -1.08 -0.03
CA GLY A 83 -13.08 -0.27 -0.54
C GLY A 83 -12.98 1.22 -0.22
N ARG A 84 -12.06 1.63 0.64
CA ARG A 84 -11.80 3.02 1.01
C ARG A 84 -10.67 3.65 0.18
N ALA A 85 -9.95 2.86 -0.59
CA ALA A 85 -8.73 3.28 -1.26
C ALA A 85 -8.99 3.64 -2.71
N ASP A 86 -8.52 4.81 -3.13
CA ASP A 86 -8.44 5.21 -4.54
C ASP A 86 -7.27 4.49 -5.23
N VAL A 87 -6.19 4.27 -4.48
CA VAL A 87 -4.98 3.59 -4.91
C VAL A 87 -4.37 2.77 -3.77
N MET A 88 -3.75 1.64 -4.10
CA MET A 88 -3.02 0.81 -3.15
C MET A 88 -1.55 0.72 -3.52
N VAL A 89 -0.67 0.84 -2.54
CA VAL A 89 0.78 0.65 -2.67
C VAL A 89 1.20 -0.38 -1.63
N LEU A 90 1.53 -1.59 -2.09
CA LEU A 90 1.60 -2.77 -1.24
C LEU A 90 2.96 -3.46 -1.34
N SER A 91 3.64 -3.61 -0.20
CA SER A 91 4.82 -4.46 -0.12
C SER A 91 4.45 -5.94 -0.25
N THR A 92 4.97 -6.60 -1.27
CA THR A 92 4.84 -8.06 -1.44
C THR A 92 5.71 -8.82 -0.44
N ASP A 93 6.85 -8.25 -0.03
CA ASP A 93 7.68 -8.79 1.06
C ASP A 93 6.82 -8.98 2.33
N THR A 94 6.07 -7.94 2.71
CA THR A 94 5.18 -7.97 3.88
C THR A 94 3.98 -8.89 3.71
N LEU A 95 3.29 -8.83 2.57
CA LEU A 95 2.06 -9.61 2.37
C LEU A 95 2.31 -11.12 2.18
N ILE A 96 3.49 -11.51 1.68
CA ILE A 96 3.83 -12.91 1.44
C ILE A 96 4.62 -13.50 2.62
N TYR A 97 5.59 -12.76 3.16
CA TYR A 97 6.54 -13.30 4.13
C TYR A 97 6.35 -12.77 5.55
N GLY A 98 5.81 -11.55 5.69
CA GLY A 98 5.68 -10.85 6.97
C GLY A 98 6.50 -9.56 7.03
N GLY A 99 7.52 -9.43 6.18
CA GLY A 99 8.34 -8.22 6.08
C GLY A 99 9.65 -8.45 5.33
N LEU A 100 10.49 -7.41 5.29
CA LEU A 100 11.74 -7.46 4.52
C LEU A 100 12.75 -8.50 5.01
N VAL A 101 12.93 -8.63 6.32
CA VAL A 101 13.87 -9.61 6.87
C VAL A 101 13.30 -11.01 6.72
N ASP A 102 11.98 -11.15 6.95
CA ASP A 102 11.26 -12.41 6.84
C ASP A 102 11.30 -12.95 5.39
N SER A 103 11.28 -12.08 4.37
CA SER A 103 11.41 -12.52 2.97
C SER A 103 12.79 -13.07 2.61
N ARG A 104 13.80 -12.86 3.45
CA ARG A 104 15.18 -13.34 3.25
C ARG A 104 15.54 -14.52 4.13
N LYS A 105 14.83 -14.70 5.24
CA LYS A 105 15.13 -15.69 6.28
C LYS A 105 13.83 -16.32 6.77
N HIS A 106 13.41 -17.39 6.10
CA HIS A 106 12.22 -18.12 6.49
C HIS A 106 12.36 -19.62 6.18
N ASN A 107 11.56 -20.41 6.87
CA ASN A 107 11.29 -21.81 6.52
C ASN A 107 9.79 -22.02 6.20
N ILE A 108 9.11 -20.95 5.78
CA ILE A 108 7.69 -20.99 5.40
C ILE A 108 7.51 -21.97 4.23
N PRO A 109 6.57 -22.94 4.31
CA PRO A 109 6.30 -23.87 3.22
C PRO A 109 5.88 -23.16 1.93
N LEU A 110 6.31 -23.68 0.78
CA LEU A 110 5.96 -23.14 -0.54
C LEU A 110 4.44 -23.01 -0.71
N THR A 111 3.67 -23.99 -0.24
CA THR A 111 2.20 -23.99 -0.30
C THR A 111 1.58 -22.78 0.42
N THR A 112 2.16 -22.36 1.54
CA THR A 112 1.74 -21.15 2.26
C THR A 112 2.07 -19.89 1.47
N LEU A 113 3.26 -19.81 0.88
CA LEU A 113 3.68 -18.68 0.04
C LEU A 113 2.77 -18.52 -1.19
N GLU A 114 2.49 -19.62 -1.88
CA GLU A 114 1.56 -19.66 -3.02
C GLU A 114 0.14 -19.27 -2.62
N SER A 115 -0.32 -19.71 -1.44
CA SER A 115 -1.63 -19.32 -0.91
C SER A 115 -1.71 -17.81 -0.68
N ARG A 116 -0.67 -17.22 -0.06
CA ARG A 116 -0.60 -15.76 0.17
C ARG A 116 -0.51 -14.97 -1.14
N LEU A 117 0.24 -15.45 -2.13
CA LEU A 117 0.28 -14.87 -3.46
C LEU A 117 -1.12 -14.85 -4.12
N LYS A 118 -1.84 -15.98 -4.07
CA LYS A 118 -3.22 -16.08 -4.59
C LYS A 118 -4.19 -15.10 -3.91
N ARG A 119 -3.97 -14.75 -2.63
CA ARG A 119 -4.77 -13.72 -1.95
C ARG A 119 -4.53 -12.34 -2.55
N ILE A 120 -3.30 -12.00 -2.94
CA ILE A 120 -2.98 -10.74 -3.63
C ILE A 120 -3.65 -10.69 -5.02
N GLU A 121 -3.60 -11.79 -5.77
CA GLU A 121 -4.30 -11.91 -7.06
C GLU A 121 -5.81 -11.73 -6.89
N SER A 122 -6.39 -12.37 -5.87
CA SER A 122 -7.81 -12.27 -5.52
C SER A 122 -8.20 -10.85 -5.09
N LEU A 123 -7.32 -10.15 -4.38
CA LEU A 123 -7.51 -8.73 -4.06
C LEU A 123 -7.63 -7.89 -5.33
N LYS A 124 -6.74 -8.08 -6.31
CA LYS A 124 -6.84 -7.36 -7.59
C LYS A 124 -8.10 -7.73 -8.38
N ALA A 125 -8.47 -9.01 -8.39
CA ALA A 125 -9.65 -9.50 -9.08
C ALA A 125 -10.95 -8.90 -8.52
N ARG A 126 -11.04 -8.69 -7.20
CA ARG A 126 -12.18 -8.06 -6.52
C ARG A 126 -12.18 -6.54 -6.64
N ASN A 127 -11.02 -5.91 -6.77
CA ASN A 127 -10.85 -4.45 -6.86
C ASN A 127 -10.34 -4.02 -8.25
N LYS A 128 -11.10 -4.38 -9.31
CA LYS A 128 -10.68 -4.19 -10.71
C LYS A 128 -10.36 -2.72 -11.05
N ASN A 129 -11.14 -1.79 -10.49
CA ASN A 129 -11.04 -0.36 -10.76
C ASN A 129 -9.97 0.34 -9.91
N VAL A 130 -9.55 -0.25 -8.79
CA VAL A 130 -8.50 0.32 -7.93
C VAL A 130 -7.14 0.01 -8.53
N ARG A 131 -6.27 1.03 -8.63
CA ARG A 131 -4.89 0.81 -9.07
C ARG A 131 -4.08 0.23 -7.92
N ILE A 132 -3.38 -0.87 -8.17
CA ILE A 132 -2.56 -1.54 -7.17
C ILE A 132 -1.12 -1.56 -7.68
N TYR A 133 -0.23 -0.93 -6.92
CA TYR A 133 1.22 -0.98 -7.12
C TYR A 133 1.81 -1.96 -6.12
N GLY A 134 2.34 -3.08 -6.60
CA GLY A 134 3.09 -4.04 -5.79
C GLY A 134 4.58 -3.75 -5.89
N PHE A 135 5.30 -3.80 -4.77
CA PHE A 135 6.75 -3.71 -4.77
C PHE A 135 7.37 -4.74 -3.81
N GLY A 136 8.53 -5.25 -4.17
CA GLY A 136 9.27 -6.22 -3.38
C GLY A 136 10.77 -6.03 -3.58
N THR A 137 11.57 -6.67 -2.73
CA THR A 137 13.02 -6.50 -2.78
C THR A 137 13.68 -7.57 -3.62
N VAL A 138 14.58 -7.16 -4.52
CA VAL A 138 15.51 -8.07 -5.19
C VAL A 138 16.70 -8.30 -4.26
N MET A 139 17.00 -9.57 -3.97
CA MET A 139 18.18 -9.91 -3.17
C MET A 139 19.47 -9.60 -3.93
N ARG A 140 20.44 -9.02 -3.23
CA ARG A 140 21.81 -8.80 -3.74
C ARG A 140 22.49 -10.16 -3.91
N SER A 141 23.27 -10.35 -4.98
CA SER A 141 24.10 -11.55 -5.09
C SER A 141 25.24 -11.50 -4.06
N PRO A 142 25.64 -12.63 -3.45
CA PRO A 142 26.66 -12.66 -2.39
C PRO A 142 28.05 -12.16 -2.82
N ARG A 143 28.31 -12.01 -4.13
CA ARG A 143 29.64 -11.71 -4.68
C ARG A 143 30.03 -10.22 -4.60
N ALA A 144 29.11 -9.35 -4.19
CA ALA A 144 29.29 -7.89 -4.18
C ALA A 144 29.01 -7.24 -2.80
N SER A 145 29.23 -7.99 -1.70
CA SER A 145 29.04 -7.50 -0.32
C SER A 145 30.36 -7.46 0.44
#